data_AF-A0A842HHF1-F1
#
_entry.id   AF-A0A842HHF1-F1
#
_cell.length_a   1.000
_cell.length_b   1.000
_cell.length_c   1.000
_cell.angle_alpha   90.00
_cell.angle_beta   90.00
_cell.angle_gamma   90.00
#
_symmetry.space_group_name_H-M   'P 1'
#
loop_
_entity.id
_entity.type
_entity.pdbx_description
1 polymer ?
#
loop_
_entity_poly.entity_id
_entity_poly.type
_entity_poly.pdbx_seq_one_letter_code
_entity_poly.pdbx_strand_id
1 'polypeptide(L)'
;MITVYCHGNVKAPGTYQVQKGTTLLQLMYYAGGITQPTTLKIREVKEGKTYLYSYTFEAILSGKDDDVILQDHCHVIFPWADFSSDTPEKINPLVQVYVEEHYPNFRVIREVPRQTDKDESK
;
A
#
# COMPACT_ATOMS: atom_id res chain seq x y z
N MET A 1 11.16 -10.20 13.64
CA MET A 1 11.46 -9.75 12.26
C MET A 1 10.26 -10.06 11.41
N ILE A 2 9.99 -9.24 10.40
CA ILE A 2 8.97 -9.46 9.38
C ILE A 2 9.62 -9.33 7.99
N THR A 3 9.07 -10.01 7.00
CA THR A 3 9.48 -9.92 5.60
C THR A 3 8.49 -9.05 4.84
N VAL A 4 8.97 -7.97 4.23
CA VAL A 4 8.15 -7.07 3.42
C VAL A 4 8.67 -7.08 1.99
N TYR A 5 7.76 -7.18 1.03
CA TYR A 5 8.11 -7.14 -0.38
C TYR A 5 7.78 -5.77 -0.96
N CYS A 6 8.80 -5.03 -1.42
CA CYS A 6 8.66 -3.69 -1.97
C CYS A 6 8.89 -3.71 -3.48
N HIS A 7 7.90 -3.28 -4.26
CA HIS A 7 7.92 -3.37 -5.72
C HIS A 7 7.51 -2.06 -6.38
N GLY A 8 7.93 -1.90 -7.63
CA GLY A 8 7.48 -0.81 -8.50
C GLY A 8 8.40 0.41 -8.53
N ASN A 9 7.84 1.61 -8.57
CA ASN A 9 8.52 2.89 -8.78
C ASN A 9 9.23 3.43 -7.52
N VAL A 10 10.12 2.61 -6.96
CA VAL A 10 11.01 2.97 -5.85
C VAL A 10 12.46 2.85 -6.30
N LYS A 11 13.39 3.55 -5.64
CA LYS A 11 14.80 3.53 -6.06
C LYS A 11 15.43 2.15 -5.93
N ALA A 12 15.11 1.42 -4.87
CA ALA A 12 15.61 0.06 -4.63
C ALA A 12 14.44 -0.90 -4.37
N PRO A 13 13.81 -1.49 -5.40
CA PRO A 13 12.82 -2.54 -5.21
C PRO A 13 13.49 -3.82 -4.70
N GLY A 14 12.77 -4.61 -3.91
CA GLY A 14 13.29 -5.86 -3.36
C GLY A 14 12.55 -6.33 -2.11
N THR A 15 13.10 -7.37 -1.50
CA THR A 15 12.60 -7.94 -0.25
C THR A 15 13.38 -7.39 0.92
N TYR A 16 12.68 -6.87 1.93
CA TYR A 16 13.25 -6.26 3.12
C TYR A 16 12.92 -7.09 4.35
N GLN A 17 13.93 -7.45 5.13
CA GLN A 17 13.73 -8.01 6.46
C GLN A 17 13.85 -6.89 7.49
N VAL A 18 12.74 -6.56 8.13
CA VAL A 18 12.65 -5.42 9.07
C VAL A 18 12.10 -5.88 10.42
N GLN A 19 12.15 -4.99 11.41
CA GLN A 19 11.63 -5.30 12.74
C GLN A 19 10.10 -5.24 12.74
N LYS A 20 9.47 -5.95 13.68
CA LYS A 20 8.02 -5.85 13.86
C LYS A 20 7.70 -4.43 14.36
N GLY A 21 6.68 -3.80 13.79
CA GLY A 21 6.35 -2.40 14.08
C GLY A 21 6.99 -1.40 13.12
N THR A 22 7.80 -1.86 12.15
CA THR A 22 8.31 -0.99 11.08
C THR A 22 7.17 -0.40 10.27
N THR A 23 7.26 0.90 9.98
CA THR A 23 6.25 1.64 9.23
C THR A 23 6.59 1.77 7.75
N LEU A 24 5.63 2.26 6.96
CA LEU A 24 5.78 2.50 5.54
C LEU A 24 6.84 3.58 5.25
N LEU A 25 6.86 4.69 6.00
CA LEU A 25 7.90 5.71 5.81
C LEU A 25 9.30 5.17 6.14
N GLN A 26 9.43 4.29 7.14
CA GLN A 26 10.70 3.64 7.45
C GLN A 26 11.15 2.68 6.35
N LEU A 27 10.24 1.88 5.79
CA LEU A 27 10.54 1.06 4.61
C LEU A 27 11.03 1.93 3.44
N MET A 28 10.38 3.09 3.23
CA MET A 28 10.77 4.02 2.18
C MET A 28 12.15 4.62 2.38
N TYR A 29 12.51 4.90 3.63
CA TYR A 29 13.85 5.33 3.99
C TYR A 29 14.88 4.25 3.59
N TYR A 30 14.63 2.98 3.91
CA TYR A 30 15.50 1.87 3.50
C TYR A 30 15.57 1.68 1.97
N ALA A 31 14.45 1.89 1.28
CA ALA A 31 14.37 1.78 -0.18
C ALA A 31 14.94 3.00 -0.94
N GLY A 32 15.43 4.03 -0.23
CA GLY A 32 16.03 5.22 -0.82
C GLY A 32 15.04 6.30 -1.30
N GLY A 33 13.76 6.16 -0.95
CA GLY A 33 12.67 7.06 -1.34
C GLY A 33 11.96 6.66 -2.63
N ILE A 34 10.83 7.33 -2.89
CA ILE A 34 10.09 7.21 -4.15
C ILE A 34 10.70 8.16 -5.18
N THR A 35 10.59 7.81 -6.46
CA THR A 35 11.08 8.64 -7.56
C THR A 35 10.09 9.76 -7.92
N GLN A 36 8.79 9.54 -7.71
CA GLN A 36 7.70 10.51 -7.94
C GLN A 36 6.59 10.32 -6.88
N PRO A 37 5.91 11.39 -6.44
CA PRO A 37 4.73 11.28 -5.59
C PRO A 37 3.70 10.37 -6.25
N THR A 38 3.17 9.40 -5.49
CA THR A 38 2.15 8.50 -6.04
C THR A 38 1.22 7.90 -4.99
N THR A 39 0.12 7.32 -5.45
CA THR A 39 -0.76 6.47 -4.65
C THR A 39 -0.14 5.08 -4.54
N LEU A 40 0.26 4.69 -3.34
CA LEU A 40 0.82 3.37 -3.07
C LEU A 40 -0.28 2.39 -2.67
N LYS A 41 -0.01 1.12 -2.90
CA LYS A 41 -0.92 0.02 -2.55
C LYS A 41 -0.24 -0.97 -1.65
N ILE A 42 -0.91 -1.38 -0.59
CA ILE A 42 -0.44 -2.44 0.31
C ILE A 42 -1.38 -3.62 0.16
N ARG A 43 -0.82 -4.75 -0.28
CA ARG A 43 -1.53 -6.02 -0.37
C ARG A 43 -1.16 -6.89 0.83
N GLU A 44 -2.18 -7.39 1.50
CA GLU A 44 -2.06 -8.33 2.61
C GLU A 44 -2.91 -9.56 2.35
N VAL A 45 -2.46 -10.73 2.79
CA VAL A 45 -3.25 -11.97 2.74
C VAL A 45 -3.55 -12.38 4.17
N LYS A 46 -4.82 -12.36 4.55
CA LYS A 46 -5.31 -12.76 5.88
C LYS A 46 -6.38 -13.83 5.69
N GLU A 47 -6.24 -14.96 6.36
CA GLU A 47 -7.23 -16.07 6.33
C GLU A 47 -7.60 -16.52 4.90
N GLY A 48 -6.62 -16.54 3.99
CA GLY A 48 -6.84 -16.89 2.58
C GLY A 48 -7.55 -15.81 1.75
N LYS A 49 -7.91 -14.67 2.35
CA LYS A 49 -8.46 -13.50 1.66
C LYS A 49 -7.37 -12.49 1.38
N THR A 50 -7.40 -11.89 0.19
CA THR A 50 -6.50 -10.79 -0.18
C THR A 50 -7.18 -9.45 0.11
N TYR A 51 -6.48 -8.59 0.83
CA TYR A 51 -6.85 -7.21 1.11
C TYR A 51 -5.90 -6.29 0.35
N LEU A 52 -6.44 -5.20 -0.21
CA LEU A 52 -5.67 -4.19 -0.88
C LEU A 52 -6.05 -2.82 -0.33
N TYR A 53 -5.10 -2.17 0.31
CA TYR A 53 -5.24 -0.85 0.88
C TYR A 53 -4.56 0.16 -0.04
N SER A 54 -5.23 1.28 -0.34
CA SER A 54 -4.67 2.39 -1.10
C SER A 54 -4.34 3.53 -0.13
N TYR A 55 -3.15 4.10 -0.27
CA TYR A 55 -2.73 5.28 0.49
C TYR A 55 -2.08 6.30 -0.44
N THR A 56 -2.25 7.58 -0.12
CA THR A 56 -1.51 8.64 -0.82
C THR A 56 -0.27 8.99 -0.01
N PHE A 57 0.91 8.95 -0.66
CA PHE A 57 2.16 9.27 0.02
C PHE A 57 2.17 10.69 0.62
N GLU A 58 1.56 11.65 -0.10
CA GLU A 58 1.41 13.04 0.35
C GLU A 58 0.56 13.16 1.63
N ALA A 59 -0.50 12.36 1.76
CA ALA A 59 -1.37 12.41 2.93
C ALA A 59 -0.64 11.90 4.19
N ILE A 60 0.16 10.84 4.06
CA ILE A 60 0.99 10.30 5.13
C ILE A 60 2.12 11.29 5.48
N LEU A 61 2.82 11.85 4.49
CA LEU A 61 3.91 12.81 4.73
C LEU A 61 3.44 14.12 5.36
N SER A 62 2.26 14.60 4.98
CA SER A 62 1.68 15.84 5.55
C SER A 62 1.10 15.64 6.95
N GLY A 63 1.05 14.39 7.45
CA GLY A 63 0.41 14.04 8.72
C GLY A 63 -1.12 14.14 8.67
N LYS A 64 -1.71 14.21 7.48
CA LYS A 64 -3.16 14.13 7.30
C LYS A 64 -3.67 12.71 7.61
N ASP A 65 -2.91 11.71 7.17
CA ASP A 65 -3.13 10.30 7.49
C ASP A 65 -1.98 9.80 8.37
N ASP A 66 -2.29 8.86 9.26
CA ASP A 66 -1.28 8.19 10.09
C ASP A 66 -0.35 7.31 9.24
N ASP A 67 0.90 7.15 9.68
CA ASP A 67 1.84 6.22 9.04
C ASP A 67 1.41 4.76 9.24
N VAL A 68 1.65 3.92 8.23
CA VAL A 68 1.12 2.57 8.18
C VAL A 68 2.12 1.59 8.77
N ILE A 69 1.71 0.85 9.80
CA ILE A 69 2.50 -0.25 10.36
C ILE A 69 2.41 -1.48 9.46
N LEU A 70 3.56 -1.92 8.94
CA LEU A 70 3.64 -3.01 7.97
C LEU A 70 3.45 -4.37 8.64
N GLN A 71 2.71 -5.24 7.94
CA GLN A 71 2.46 -6.61 8.36
C GLN A 71 3.45 -7.58 7.71
N ASP A 72 3.64 -8.72 8.35
CA ASP A 72 4.51 -9.77 7.82
C ASP A 72 3.97 -10.32 6.50
N HIS A 73 4.88 -10.54 5.55
CA HIS A 73 4.61 -10.96 4.17
C HIS A 73 3.70 -10.00 3.37
N CYS A 74 3.56 -8.74 3.78
CA CYS A 74 2.82 -7.75 2.99
C CYS A 74 3.61 -7.36 1.73
N HIS A 75 2.89 -7.00 0.68
CA HIS A 75 3.46 -6.44 -0.55
C HIS A 75 3.13 -4.96 -0.63
N VAL A 76 4.16 -4.11 -0.63
CA VAL A 76 4.04 -2.67 -0.84
C VAL A 76 4.37 -2.39 -2.31
N ILE A 77 3.43 -1.78 -3.01
CA ILE A 77 3.46 -1.60 -4.46
C ILE A 77 3.40 -0.11 -4.77
N PHE A 78 4.42 0.38 -5.48
CA PHE A 78 4.52 1.75 -5.97
C PHE A 78 4.27 1.75 -7.47
N PRO A 79 3.10 2.14 -7.94
CA PRO A 79 2.80 2.06 -9.36
C PRO A 79 3.61 3.06 -10.18
N TRP A 80 3.84 2.74 -11.45
CA TRP A 80 4.51 3.63 -12.41
C TRP A 80 3.57 4.72 -12.96
N ALA A 81 2.29 4.68 -12.59
CA ALA A 81 1.28 5.67 -12.94
C ALA A 81 0.42 5.97 -11.71
N ASP A 82 0.04 7.25 -11.55
CA ASP A 82 -0.89 7.66 -10.51
C ASP A 82 -2.26 7.01 -10.72
N PHE A 83 -2.52 5.95 -9.93
CA PHE A 83 -3.83 5.31 -9.85
C PHE A 83 -4.80 6.07 -8.92
N SER A 84 -4.65 7.39 -8.83
CA SER A 84 -5.44 8.27 -7.95
C SER A 84 -6.90 8.43 -8.39
N SER A 85 -7.32 7.85 -9.53
CA SER A 85 -8.73 7.81 -9.89
C SER A 85 -9.45 6.71 -9.10
N ASP A 86 -9.79 7.04 -7.86
CA ASP A 86 -10.49 6.17 -6.91
C ASP A 86 -11.99 6.00 -7.22
N THR A 87 -12.36 5.88 -8.50
CA THR A 87 -13.68 5.38 -8.92
C THR A 87 -13.54 4.06 -9.69
N PRO A 88 -14.28 2.99 -9.32
CA PRO A 88 -14.22 1.69 -10.01
C PRO A 88 -14.62 1.79 -11.49
N GLU A 89 -15.35 2.85 -11.84
CA GLU A 89 -15.85 3.14 -13.20
C GLU A 89 -14.78 3.70 -14.14
N LYS A 90 -13.60 4.12 -13.63
CA LYS A 90 -12.51 4.71 -14.42
C LYS A 90 -11.17 4.00 -14.21
N ILE A 91 -11.19 2.72 -13.84
CA ILE A 91 -9.96 1.93 -13.92
C ILE A 91 -9.59 1.84 -15.39
N ASN A 92 -8.47 2.45 -15.77
CA ASN A 92 -7.91 2.31 -17.11
C ASN A 92 -7.79 0.80 -17.42
N PRO A 93 -8.34 0.31 -18.56
CA PRO A 93 -8.36 -1.12 -18.88
C PRO A 93 -7.00 -1.81 -18.77
N LEU A 94 -5.90 -1.10 -19.05
CA LEU A 94 -4.54 -1.64 -18.91
C LEU A 94 -4.17 -1.93 -17.45
N VAL A 95 -4.69 -1.16 -16.52
CA VAL A 95 -4.49 -1.33 -15.08
C VAL A 95 -5.29 -2.51 -14.57
N GLN A 96 -6.52 -2.67 -15.07
CA GLN A 96 -7.34 -3.81 -14.76
C GLN A 96 -6.70 -5.11 -15.27
N VAL A 97 -6.23 -5.11 -16.53
CA VAL A 97 -5.51 -6.24 -17.13
C VAL A 97 -4.22 -6.55 -16.35
N TYR A 98 -3.41 -5.54 -16.00
CA TYR A 98 -2.19 -5.77 -15.22
C TYR A 98 -2.48 -6.40 -13.86
N VAL A 99 -3.52 -5.93 -13.17
CA VAL A 99 -3.92 -6.45 -11.86
C VAL A 99 -4.48 -7.87 -11.98
N GLU A 100 -5.29 -8.15 -13.00
CA GLU A 100 -5.85 -9.48 -13.25
C GLU A 100 -4.79 -10.51 -13.69
N GLU A 101 -3.83 -10.11 -14.53
CA GLU A 101 -2.74 -10.97 -15.01
C GLU A 101 -1.74 -11.33 -13.91
N HIS A 102 -1.38 -10.35 -13.07
CA HIS A 102 -0.35 -10.55 -12.05
C HIS A 102 -0.92 -10.94 -10.67
N TYR A 103 -2.23 -10.76 -10.46
CA TYR A 103 -2.92 -11.05 -9.20
C TYR A 103 -4.30 -11.71 -9.44
N PRO A 104 -4.37 -12.94 -9.96
CA PRO A 104 -5.61 -13.59 -10.42
C PRO A 104 -6.66 -13.86 -9.33
N ASN A 105 -6.29 -13.78 -8.05
CA ASN A 105 -7.21 -13.92 -6.90
C ASN A 105 -7.61 -12.57 -6.28
N PHE A 106 -7.43 -11.47 -7.02
CA PHE A 106 -7.72 -10.13 -6.56
C PHE A 106 -9.23 -9.89 -6.41
N ARG A 107 -9.68 -9.67 -5.17
CA ARG A 107 -11.00 -9.09 -4.87
C ARG A 107 -10.77 -7.71 -4.28
N VAL A 108 -11.29 -6.67 -4.94
CA VAL A 108 -11.30 -5.31 -4.40
C VAL A 108 -12.25 -5.30 -3.21
N ILE A 109 -11.73 -5.51 -2.01
CA ILE A 109 -12.44 -5.14 -0.79
C ILE A 109 -12.03 -3.68 -0.56
N ARG A 110 -12.90 -2.74 -0.93
CA ARG A 110 -12.75 -1.35 -0.47
C ARG A 110 -13.02 -1.33 1.03
N GLU A 111 -11.98 -1.59 1.81
CA GLU A 111 -11.92 -1.07 3.17
C GLU A 111 -10.80 -0.05 3.16
N VAL A 112 -11.17 1.19 2.83
CA VAL A 112 -10.48 2.33 3.44
C VAL A 112 -10.62 2.08 4.94
N PRO A 113 -9.53 1.92 5.72
CA PRO A 113 -9.68 1.88 7.15
C PRO A 113 -10.33 3.20 7.55
N ARG A 114 -11.62 3.15 7.90
CA ARG A 114 -12.22 4.21 8.71
C ARG A 114 -11.31 4.32 9.93
N GLN A 115 -10.77 5.52 10.14
CA GLN A 115 -10.27 5.95 11.42
C GLN A 115 -11.23 5.41 12.49
N THR A 116 -10.70 4.62 13.40
CA THR A 116 -11.36 4.21 14.63
C THR A 116 -12.02 5.44 15.24
N ASP A 117 -13.30 5.28 15.58
CA ASP A 117 -14.06 6.23 16.37
C ASP A 117 -13.19 6.73 17.53
N LYS A 118 -12.72 7.98 17.43
CA LYS A 118 -12.41 8.78 18.61
C LYS A 118 -13.75 9.21 19.20
N ASP A 119 -14.41 8.26 19.86
CA ASP A 119 -15.38 8.55 20.91
C ASP A 119 -14.83 7.94 22.21
N GLU A 120 -13.70 8.51 22.64
CA GLU A 120 -13.32 8.40 24.04
C GLU A 120 -14.30 9.25 24.83
N SER A 121 -15.12 8.53 25.59
CA SER A 121 -16.00 9.03 26.63
C SER A 121 -15.36 10.16 27.44
N LYS A 122 -16.00 11.33 27.44
CA LYS A 122 -16.13 12.13 28.66
C LYS A 122 -17.32 13.08 28.63
#